data_AF-A0A7Y3AUJ7-F1
#
_entry.id   AF-A0A7Y3AUJ7-F1
#
_cell.length_a   1.000
_cell.length_b   1.000
_cell.length_c   1.000
_cell.angle_alpha   90.00
_cell.angle_beta   90.00
_cell.angle_gamma   90.00
#
_symmetry.space_group_name_H-M   'P 1'
#
loop_
_entity.id
_entity.type
_entity.pdbx_description
1 polymer ?
#
loop_
_entity_poly.entity_id
_entity_poly.type
_entity_poly.pdbx_seq_one_letter_code
_entity_poly.pdbx_strand_id
1 'polypeptide(L)'
;MKNKTEESKLDALEKFHLDSQQWKSSFHLMKDELLFIEELLHSYVFEPDTPNLFERLQDYLERLKTVNEYKTRLEGQIVQHENKLGGALECKDGQGDEDVQAEHQQLKANVVNCLQQFQILKSEVFNYAGGILKKRRPD
;
A
#
# COMPACT_ATOMS: atom_id res chain seq x y z
N MET A 1 22.88 1.21 -35.11
CA MET A 1 21.53 0.82 -34.66
C MET A 1 21.52 0.07 -33.31
N LYS A 2 22.65 -0.42 -32.77
CA LYS A 2 22.70 -1.10 -31.46
C LYS A 2 22.49 -0.18 -30.23
N ASN A 3 22.95 1.09 -30.28
CA ASN A 3 22.89 1.99 -29.11
C ASN A 3 21.46 2.37 -28.67
N LYS A 4 20.51 2.52 -29.59
CA LYS A 4 19.17 3.06 -29.26
C LYS A 4 18.29 2.06 -28.49
N THR A 5 18.52 0.77 -28.68
CA THR A 5 17.73 -0.29 -28.04
C THR A 5 18.23 -0.60 -26.62
N GLU A 6 19.53 -0.45 -26.36
CA GLU A 6 20.09 -0.60 -25.00
C GLU A 6 19.77 0.60 -24.11
N GLU A 7 19.82 1.81 -24.66
CA GLU A 7 19.47 3.06 -23.97
C GLU A 7 18.00 3.06 -23.52
N SER A 8 17.08 2.65 -24.41
CA SER A 8 15.65 2.52 -24.07
C SER A 8 15.34 1.46 -23.00
N LYS A 9 16.21 0.45 -22.82
CA LYS A 9 16.03 -0.59 -21.79
C LYS A 9 16.49 -0.10 -20.42
N LEU A 10 17.63 0.61 -20.38
CA LEU A 10 18.13 1.24 -19.16
C LEU A 10 17.11 2.24 -18.61
N ASP A 11 16.51 3.05 -19.48
CA ASP A 11 15.45 3.99 -19.10
C ASP A 11 14.22 3.29 -18.48
N ALA A 12 13.86 2.11 -18.98
CA ALA A 12 12.73 1.33 -18.48
C ALA A 12 13.01 0.73 -17.10
N LEU A 13 14.21 0.17 -16.90
CA LEU A 13 14.63 -0.39 -15.62
C LEU A 13 14.80 0.68 -14.54
N GLU A 14 15.33 1.84 -14.89
CA GLU A 14 15.42 3.00 -13.98
C GLU A 14 14.01 3.45 -13.56
N LYS A 15 13.07 3.49 -14.49
CA LYS A 15 11.67 3.79 -14.18
C LYS A 15 11.05 2.75 -13.23
N PHE A 16 11.33 1.46 -13.43
CA PHE A 16 10.83 0.40 -12.54
C PHE A 16 11.42 0.51 -11.13
N HIS A 17 12.69 0.89 -11.04
CA HIS A 17 13.33 1.17 -9.76
C HIS A 17 12.68 2.37 -9.06
N LEU A 18 12.46 3.46 -9.78
CA LEU A 18 11.81 4.66 -9.24
C LEU A 18 10.38 4.37 -8.76
N ASP A 19 9.59 3.64 -9.55
CA ASP A 19 8.24 3.19 -9.19
C ASP A 19 8.31 2.36 -7.88
N SER A 20 9.26 1.44 -7.75
CA SER A 20 9.45 0.61 -6.54
C SER A 20 9.77 1.45 -5.30
N GLN A 21 10.65 2.44 -5.43
CA GLN A 21 10.98 3.37 -4.34
C GLN A 21 9.76 4.20 -3.91
N GLN A 22 8.96 4.68 -4.87
CA GLN A 22 7.74 5.41 -4.58
C GLN A 22 6.70 4.55 -3.86
N TRP A 23 6.56 3.27 -4.25
CA TRP A 23 5.66 2.34 -3.58
C TRP A 23 6.08 2.09 -2.13
N LYS A 24 7.38 1.91 -1.86
CA LYS A 24 7.91 1.75 -0.49
C LYS A 24 7.64 2.97 0.37
N SER A 25 7.85 4.18 -0.16
CA SER A 25 7.52 5.42 0.54
C SER A 25 6.01 5.51 0.86
N SER A 26 5.16 5.13 -0.09
CA SER A 26 3.70 5.12 0.10
C SER A 26 3.28 4.11 1.18
N PHE A 27 3.88 2.92 1.20
CA PHE A 27 3.60 1.91 2.23
C PHE A 27 4.16 2.25 3.60
N HIS A 28 5.26 3.00 3.66
CA HIS A 28 5.77 3.54 4.92
C HIS A 28 4.77 4.53 5.53
N LEU A 29 4.28 5.49 4.74
CA LEU A 29 3.24 6.42 5.21
C LEU A 29 1.96 5.67 5.63
N MET A 30 1.51 4.73 4.80
CA MET A 30 0.33 3.92 5.08
C MET A 30 0.45 3.13 6.39
N LYS A 31 1.66 2.66 6.74
CA LYS A 31 1.91 1.97 8.02
C LYS A 31 1.66 2.91 9.20
N ASP A 32 2.17 4.13 9.15
CA ASP A 32 1.99 5.10 10.22
C ASP A 32 0.52 5.52 10.34
N GLU A 33 -0.17 5.66 9.20
CA GLU A 33 -1.60 5.95 9.17
C GLU A 33 -2.45 4.80 9.73
N LEU A 34 -2.12 3.55 9.42
CA LEU A 34 -2.78 2.37 9.99
C LEU A 34 -2.65 2.33 11.51
N LEU A 35 -1.43 2.53 12.04
CA LEU A 35 -1.17 2.58 13.48
C LEU A 35 -1.99 3.69 14.15
N PHE A 36 -1.97 4.90 13.57
CA PHE A 36 -2.74 6.02 14.10
C PHE A 36 -4.24 5.73 14.13
N ILE A 37 -4.79 5.14 13.05
CA ILE A 37 -6.22 4.83 12.96
C ILE A 37 -6.60 3.74 13.98
N GLU A 38 -5.76 2.73 14.14
CA GLU A 38 -5.99 1.66 15.12
C GLU A 38 -5.98 2.21 16.56
N GLU A 39 -5.00 3.05 16.91
CA GLU A 39 -4.95 3.72 18.22
C GLU A 39 -6.15 4.65 18.45
N LEU A 40 -6.55 5.39 17.41
CA LEU A 40 -7.73 6.27 17.46
C LEU A 40 -8.99 5.46 17.78
N LEU A 41 -9.20 4.35 17.08
CA LEU A 41 -10.38 3.50 17.24
C LEU A 41 -10.39 2.73 18.58
N HIS A 42 -9.23 2.46 19.18
CA HIS A 42 -9.12 1.88 20.52
C HIS A 42 -9.26 2.90 21.65
N SER A 43 -9.32 4.22 21.36
CA SER A 43 -9.45 5.22 22.41
C SER A 43 -10.84 5.21 23.07
N TYR A 44 -10.89 5.60 24.35
CA TYR A 44 -12.11 5.61 25.18
C TYR A 44 -13.29 6.37 24.55
N VAL A 45 -13.01 7.33 23.66
CA VAL A 45 -14.03 8.10 22.95
C VAL A 45 -14.88 7.23 22.01
N PHE A 46 -14.36 6.06 21.63
CA PHE A 46 -14.98 5.12 20.72
C PHE A 46 -15.51 3.86 21.42
N GLU A 47 -15.42 3.79 22.76
CA GLU A 47 -16.09 2.75 23.52
C GLU A 47 -17.59 2.78 23.21
N PRO A 48 -18.14 1.71 22.62
CA PRO A 48 -19.48 1.73 22.08
C PRO A 48 -20.51 1.50 23.18
N ASP A 49 -21.37 2.50 23.38
CA ASP A 49 -22.49 2.42 24.34
C ASP A 49 -23.69 1.63 23.76
N THR A 50 -23.61 1.20 22.49
CA THR A 50 -24.68 0.48 21.79
C THR A 50 -24.13 -0.62 20.86
N PRO A 51 -24.85 -1.75 20.67
CA PRO A 51 -24.37 -2.87 19.84
C PRO A 51 -23.99 -2.50 18.40
N ASN A 52 -24.76 -1.61 17.75
CA ASN A 52 -24.50 -1.24 16.36
C ASN A 52 -23.15 -0.49 16.17
N LEU A 53 -22.75 0.32 17.15
CA LEU A 53 -21.45 1.00 17.12
C LEU A 53 -20.30 0.01 17.32
N PHE A 54 -20.52 -1.00 18.16
CA PHE A 54 -19.54 -2.07 18.38
C PHE A 54 -19.30 -2.89 17.12
N GLU A 55 -20.37 -3.33 16.43
CA GLU A 55 -20.26 -4.09 15.18
C GLU A 55 -19.47 -3.33 14.11
N ARG A 56 -19.77 -2.03 13.92
CA ARG A 56 -19.05 -1.20 12.96
C ARG A 56 -17.59 -0.98 13.33
N LEU A 57 -17.30 -0.79 14.63
CA LEU A 57 -15.94 -0.66 15.12
C LEU A 57 -15.14 -1.93 14.84
N GLN A 58 -15.71 -3.10 15.13
CA GLN A 58 -15.08 -4.39 14.86
C GLN A 58 -14.85 -4.61 13.35
N ASP A 59 -15.83 -4.32 12.50
CA ASP A 59 -15.67 -4.38 11.04
C ASP A 59 -14.48 -3.55 10.55
N TYR A 60 -14.35 -2.31 11.04
CA TYR A 60 -13.23 -1.45 10.67
C TYR A 60 -11.89 -2.03 11.12
N LEU A 61 -11.80 -2.53 12.36
CA LEU A 61 -10.56 -3.14 12.88
C LEU A 61 -10.15 -4.39 12.08
N GLU A 62 -11.10 -5.26 11.74
CA GLU A 62 -10.83 -6.43 10.91
C GLU A 62 -10.35 -6.04 9.51
N ARG A 63 -10.99 -5.06 8.87
CA ARG A 63 -10.60 -4.57 7.55
C ARG A 63 -9.23 -3.89 7.57
N LEU A 64 -8.91 -3.13 8.61
CA LEU A 64 -7.57 -2.53 8.81
C LEU A 64 -6.50 -3.62 8.89
N LYS A 65 -6.77 -4.69 9.64
CA LYS A 65 -5.89 -5.85 9.74
C LYS A 65 -5.69 -6.53 8.37
N THR A 66 -6.77 -6.82 7.64
CA THR A 66 -6.69 -7.43 6.30
C THR A 66 -5.88 -6.57 5.33
N VAL A 67 -6.09 -5.26 5.34
CA VAL A 67 -5.33 -4.32 4.50
C VAL A 67 -3.85 -4.30 4.89
N ASN A 68 -3.53 -4.31 6.19
CA ASN A 68 -2.15 -4.36 6.68
C ASN A 68 -1.43 -5.66 6.28
N GLU A 69 -2.10 -6.81 6.38
CA GLU A 69 -1.58 -8.10 5.92
C GLU A 69 -1.29 -8.08 4.41
N TYR A 70 -2.23 -7.54 3.61
CA TYR A 70 -2.02 -7.41 2.17
C TYR A 70 -0.85 -6.49 1.84
N LYS A 71 -0.77 -5.32 2.47
CA LYS A 71 0.34 -4.37 2.34
C LYS A 71 1.68 -5.04 2.66
N THR A 72 1.77 -5.77 3.77
CA THR A 72 2.99 -6.50 4.19
C THR A 72 3.43 -7.54 3.17
N ARG A 73 2.48 -8.28 2.57
CA ARG A 73 2.76 -9.21 1.47
C ARG A 73 3.32 -8.47 0.25
N LEU A 74 2.76 -7.32 -0.11
CA LEU A 74 3.22 -6.52 -1.24
C LEU A 74 4.61 -5.90 -0.98
N GLU A 75 4.92 -5.46 0.23
CA GLU A 75 6.28 -5.02 0.61
C GLU A 75 7.31 -6.11 0.33
N GLY A 76 7.00 -7.37 0.67
CA GLY A 76 7.85 -8.51 0.36
C GLY A 76 8.04 -8.72 -1.15
N GLN A 77 6.97 -8.57 -1.94
CA GLN A 77 7.04 -8.67 -3.40
C GLN A 77 7.87 -7.54 -4.02
N ILE A 78 7.77 -6.32 -3.50
CA ILE A 78 8.57 -5.18 -3.96
C ILE A 78 10.07 -5.45 -3.72
N VAL A 79 10.44 -5.95 -2.54
CA VAL A 79 11.85 -6.28 -2.25
C VAL A 79 12.37 -7.37 -3.20
N GLN A 80 11.56 -8.40 -3.46
CA GLN A 80 11.93 -9.45 -4.43
C GLN A 80 12.09 -8.89 -5.84
N HIS A 81 11.19 -7.99 -6.26
CA HIS A 81 11.25 -7.34 -7.56
C HIS A 81 12.49 -6.44 -7.70
N GLU A 82 12.84 -5.65 -6.68
CA GLU A 82 14.06 -4.83 -6.66
C GLU A 82 15.33 -5.69 -6.80
N ASN A 83 15.39 -6.84 -6.12
CA ASN A 83 16.52 -7.76 -6.25
C ASN A 83 16.64 -8.32 -7.68
N LYS A 84 15.52 -8.62 -8.33
CA LYS A 84 15.50 -9.06 -9.74
C LYS A 84 15.90 -7.96 -10.70
N LEU A 85 15.47 -6.71 -10.47
CA LEU A 85 15.90 -5.55 -11.25
C LEU A 85 17.42 -5.36 -11.15
N GLY A 86 18.00 -5.50 -9.96
CA GLY A 86 19.45 -5.48 -9.75
C GLY A 86 20.17 -6.55 -10.57
N GLY A 87 19.70 -7.79 -10.55
CA GLY A 87 20.26 -8.87 -11.36
C GLY A 87 20.08 -8.68 -12.88
N ALA A 88 18.96 -8.09 -13.32
CA ALA A 88 18.72 -7.80 -14.73
C ALA A 88 19.66 -6.70 -15.28
N LEU A 89 20.03 -5.72 -14.45
CA LEU A 89 21.02 -4.69 -14.81
C LEU A 89 22.44 -5.28 -15.03
N GLU A 90 22.76 -6.38 -14.36
CA GLU A 90 24.07 -7.05 -14.45
C GLU A 90 24.17 -8.03 -15.64
N CYS A 91 23.04 -8.55 -16.13
CA CYS A 91 22.98 -9.53 -17.22
C CYS A 91 22.81 -8.87 -18.60
N LYS A 92 23.79 -9.07 -19.50
CA LYS A 92 23.77 -8.51 -20.87
C LYS A 92 22.89 -9.24 -21.89
N ASP A 93 22.40 -10.44 -21.55
CA ASP A 93 21.83 -11.36 -22.54
C ASP A 93 20.32 -11.16 -22.83
N GLY A 94 19.66 -10.17 -22.22
CA GLY A 94 18.31 -9.72 -22.61
C GLY A 94 17.17 -10.75 -22.50
N GLN A 95 17.45 -11.97 -22.01
CA GLN A 95 16.52 -13.10 -21.95
C GLN A 95 15.57 -13.06 -20.74
N GLY A 96 15.37 -11.91 -20.09
CA GLY A 96 14.51 -11.74 -18.91
C GLY A 96 13.65 -10.47 -18.90
N ASP A 97 13.67 -9.67 -19.96
CA ASP A 97 13.04 -8.34 -19.97
C ASP A 97 11.50 -8.40 -19.96
N GLU A 98 10.90 -9.35 -20.70
CA GLU A 98 9.43 -9.48 -20.78
C GLU A 98 8.82 -9.97 -19.47
N ASP A 99 9.46 -10.93 -18.80
CA ASP A 99 9.01 -11.46 -17.51
C ASP A 99 9.12 -10.39 -16.40
N VAL A 100 10.21 -9.62 -16.39
CA VAL A 100 10.39 -8.50 -15.45
C VAL A 100 9.35 -7.41 -15.68
N GLN A 101 9.05 -7.09 -16.95
CA GLN A 101 8.03 -6.11 -17.29
C GLN A 101 6.63 -6.59 -16.86
N ALA A 102 6.28 -7.85 -17.13
CA ALA A 102 4.99 -8.42 -16.75
C ALA A 102 4.82 -8.44 -15.23
N GLU A 103 5.85 -8.89 -14.49
CA GLU A 103 5.89 -8.86 -13.02
C GLU A 103 5.73 -7.44 -12.49
N HIS A 104 6.43 -6.46 -13.08
CA HIS A 104 6.31 -5.07 -12.68
C HIS A 104 4.89 -4.52 -12.86
N GLN A 105 4.23 -4.79 -13.99
CA GLN A 105 2.87 -4.34 -14.23
C GLN A 105 1.86 -4.99 -13.26
N GLN A 106 2.03 -6.28 -12.97
CA GLN A 106 1.19 -6.97 -11.99
C GLN A 106 1.38 -6.38 -10.59
N LEU A 107 2.63 -6.15 -10.19
CA LEU A 107 2.95 -5.55 -8.89
C LEU A 107 2.39 -4.13 -8.80
N LYS A 108 2.52 -3.33 -9.85
CA LYS A 108 1.92 -2.00 -9.94
C LYS A 108 0.40 -2.03 -9.74
N ALA A 109 -0.30 -2.92 -10.44
CA ALA A 109 -1.74 -3.07 -10.32
C ALA A 109 -2.15 -3.43 -8.87
N ASN A 110 -1.40 -4.34 -8.25
CA ASN A 110 -1.63 -4.74 -6.86
C ASN A 110 -1.38 -3.61 -5.87
N VAL A 111 -0.30 -2.85 -6.03
CA VAL A 111 0.01 -1.68 -5.17
C VAL A 111 -1.09 -0.63 -5.30
N VAL A 112 -1.49 -0.28 -6.52
CA VAL A 112 -2.57 0.68 -6.77
C VAL A 112 -3.87 0.22 -6.12
N ASN A 113 -4.22 -1.05 -6.27
CA ASN A 113 -5.41 -1.61 -5.64
C ASN A 113 -5.35 -1.53 -4.11
N CYS A 114 -4.23 -1.94 -3.50
CA CYS A 114 -4.04 -1.87 -2.06
C CYS A 114 -4.20 -0.44 -1.52
N LEU A 115 -3.54 0.54 -2.18
CA LEU A 115 -3.66 1.96 -1.80
C LEU A 115 -5.09 2.47 -1.93
N GLN A 116 -5.80 2.10 -3.00
CA GLN A 116 -7.21 2.49 -3.20
C GLN A 116 -8.13 1.89 -2.12
N GLN A 117 -7.98 0.61 -1.81
CA GLN A 117 -8.75 -0.06 -0.76
C GLN A 117 -8.52 0.63 0.60
N PHE A 118 -7.27 0.99 0.90
CA PHE A 118 -6.94 1.72 2.11
C PHE A 118 -7.55 3.13 2.13
N GLN A 119 -7.51 3.89 1.02
CA GLN A 119 -8.12 5.22 0.97
C GLN A 119 -9.64 5.20 1.19
N ILE A 120 -10.32 4.19 0.65
CA ILE A 120 -11.76 3.98 0.86
C ILE A 120 -12.03 3.71 2.35
N LEU A 121 -11.33 2.73 2.93
CA LEU A 121 -11.46 2.38 4.34
C LEU A 121 -11.15 3.56 5.26
N LYS A 122 -10.05 4.29 5.00
CA LYS A 122 -9.66 5.50 5.73
C LYS A 122 -10.76 6.56 5.71
N SER A 123 -11.38 6.79 4.54
CA SER A 123 -12.48 7.75 4.41
C SER A 123 -13.71 7.33 5.22
N GLU A 124 -14.05 6.04 5.21
CA GLU A 124 -15.15 5.50 6.01
C GLU A 124 -14.89 5.66 7.52
N VAL A 125 -13.69 5.31 7.98
CA VAL A 125 -13.29 5.43 9.38
C VAL A 125 -13.29 6.89 9.84
N PHE A 126 -12.79 7.81 9.01
CA PHE A 126 -12.80 9.24 9.34
C PHE A 126 -14.21 9.82 9.42
N ASN A 127 -15.13 9.39 8.56
CA ASN A 127 -16.53 9.79 8.65
C ASN A 127 -17.20 9.22 9.92
N TYR A 128 -16.92 7.96 10.25
CA TYR A 128 -17.38 7.33 11.49
C TYR A 128 -16.87 8.08 12.73
N ALA A 129 -15.55 8.32 12.79
CA ALA A 129 -14.91 9.02 13.89
C ALA A 129 -15.36 10.47 14.02
N GLY A 130 -15.43 11.21 12.92
CA GLY A 130 -15.96 12.56 12.91
C GLY A 130 -17.40 12.63 13.42
N GLY A 131 -18.22 11.62 13.12
CA GLY A 131 -19.58 11.50 13.64
C GLY A 131 -19.64 11.35 15.16
N ILE A 132 -18.77 10.51 15.74
CA ILE A 132 -18.69 10.28 17.18
C ILE A 132 -18.14 11.50 17.91
N LEU A 133 -17.03 12.05 17.41
CA LEU A 133 -16.36 13.22 18.01
C LEU A 133 -17.27 14.45 18.05
N LYS A 134 -18.13 14.65 17.03
CA LYS A 134 -19.13 15.73 17.04
C LYS A 134 -20.22 15.53 18.10
N LYS A 135 -20.64 14.29 18.35
CA LYS A 135 -21.69 13.97 19.35
C LYS A 135 -21.18 14.07 20.78
N ARG A 136 -19.92 13.73 21.02
CA ARG A 136 -19.27 13.76 22.35
C ARG A 136 -18.52 15.07 22.63
N ARG A 137 -18.79 16.14 21.87
CA ARG A 137 -18.20 17.46 22.11
C ARG A 137 -18.66 17.96 23.49
N PRO A 138 -17.75 18.18 24.45
CA PRO A 138 -18.13 18.82 25.71
C PRO A 138 -18.56 20.27 25.44
N ASP A 139 -19.62 20.70 26.12
CA ASP A 139 -20.03 22.12 26.19
C ASP A 139 -18.92 23.00 26.78
#